data_AF-A0A956TMJ5-F1
#
_entry.id   AF-A0A956TMJ5-F1
#
_cell.length_a   1.000
_cell.length_b   1.000
_cell.length_c   1.000
_cell.angle_alpha   90.00
_cell.angle_beta   90.00
_cell.angle_gamma   90.00
#
_symmetry.space_group_name_H-M   'P 1'
#
loop_
_entity.id
_entity.type
_entity.pdbx_description
1 polymer ?
#
loop_
_entity_poly.entity_id
_entity_poly.type
_entity_poly.pdbx_seq_one_letter_code
_entity_poly.pdbx_strand_id
1 'polypeptide(L)'
;MAQVGLLIVGAGPKGLALAAKHHAISRHCQLDNDYLVLERNGVGAHWTGDHGYTDGLQTLVSPPEQDLGYPYKSYRDLINGDRIDAEMQKLSWESFLVATRRRDDWIVKHRNRPTHKELVEYLQWAGAQISLSHTIGEVDKIDLESDEWLVSWGNENRTACGLVITSHGGPKRVGGKGYENPRISDGRDFWQKLENFEDIQAGDYIGVVGAGETAGTIALAILDIIERNADRMIKGFVKPEIMLVCKQPGYFLRSDVSKDLRYFSDPIEWQELIVAQRLGIIKRADRGVVSSHVKMRLEHSDLVSYHVGKLEWEPGYTVPTEGGFLTQITYGLESESTESVPQPLNFLVSALGFDDMWFLKLFTHRARVKLISHVLDSEDRITSDSLQKSLSKEGKTIEDLENPEVLADNLNEPLVSSWLQKKFEFSIAYDLSVDGFKPKIHLPRLAGLMQGPGFPNLNCLGLLSDRIWCAYEPQLVEKSSSKLLS
;
A
#
# COMPACT_ATOMS: atom_id res chain seq x y z
N MET A 1 15.01 23.84 -18.60
CA MET A 1 14.89 22.40 -18.30
C MET A 1 13.72 21.86 -19.12
N ALA A 2 13.74 20.60 -19.56
CA ALA A 2 12.55 20.04 -20.21
C ALA A 2 11.46 19.85 -19.14
N GLN A 3 10.32 20.51 -19.31
CA GLN A 3 9.16 20.39 -18.44
C GLN A 3 8.29 19.22 -18.90
N VAL A 4 7.66 18.52 -17.96
CA VAL A 4 6.63 17.51 -18.26
C VAL A 4 5.30 17.88 -17.61
N GLY A 5 4.20 17.46 -18.20
CA GLY A 5 2.87 17.69 -17.63
C GLY A 5 2.68 16.98 -16.30
N LEU A 6 2.90 15.66 -16.28
CA LEU A 6 2.72 14.81 -15.10
C LEU A 6 3.94 13.92 -14.84
N LEU A 7 4.55 14.07 -13.67
CA LEU A 7 5.62 13.18 -13.21
C LEU A 7 5.07 12.12 -12.24
N ILE A 8 5.36 10.85 -12.50
CA ILE A 8 4.84 9.72 -11.75
C ILE A 8 6.00 9.00 -11.07
N VAL A 9 5.97 8.91 -9.73
CA VAL A 9 6.97 8.20 -8.94
C VAL A 9 6.53 6.74 -8.75
N GLY A 10 7.21 5.84 -9.46
CA GLY A 10 7.05 4.38 -9.43
C GLY A 10 6.36 3.82 -10.68
N ALA A 11 6.99 2.81 -11.30
CA ALA A 11 6.43 2.04 -12.42
C ALA A 11 5.74 0.74 -11.96
N GLY A 12 4.96 0.84 -10.88
CA GLY A 12 4.05 -0.22 -10.46
C GLY A 12 2.71 -0.17 -11.20
N PRO A 13 1.69 -0.96 -10.78
CA PRO A 13 0.39 -1.00 -11.43
C PRO A 13 -0.28 0.37 -11.63
N LYS A 14 -0.21 1.28 -10.63
CA LYS A 14 -0.80 2.62 -10.73
C LYS A 14 -0.10 3.49 -11.77
N GLY A 15 1.24 3.50 -11.81
CA GLY A 15 2.00 4.28 -12.79
C GLY A 15 1.78 3.78 -14.22
N LEU A 16 1.72 2.46 -14.39
CA LEU A 16 1.37 1.84 -15.68
C LEU A 16 -0.07 2.09 -16.10
N ALA A 17 -1.02 2.12 -15.17
CA ALA A 17 -2.41 2.42 -15.50
C ALA A 17 -2.56 3.86 -16.02
N LEU A 18 -1.86 4.81 -15.40
CA LEU A 18 -1.81 6.20 -15.86
C LEU A 18 -1.20 6.32 -17.26
N ALA A 19 -0.08 5.66 -17.50
CA ALA A 19 0.57 5.63 -18.80
C ALA A 19 -0.29 4.96 -19.88
N ALA A 20 -0.93 3.83 -19.55
CA ALA A 20 -1.84 3.11 -20.43
C ALA A 20 -3.08 3.95 -20.78
N LYS A 21 -3.64 4.67 -19.79
CA LYS A 21 -4.77 5.58 -20.00
C LYS A 21 -4.40 6.74 -20.92
N HIS A 22 -3.24 7.37 -20.70
CA HIS A 22 -2.72 8.41 -21.58
C HIS A 22 -2.60 7.91 -23.02
N HIS A 23 -2.02 6.72 -23.21
CA HIS A 23 -1.95 6.07 -24.51
C HIS A 23 -3.33 5.87 -25.14
N ALA A 24 -4.29 5.32 -24.39
CA ALA A 24 -5.66 5.08 -24.87
C ALA A 24 -6.36 6.38 -25.27
N ILE A 25 -6.23 7.44 -24.47
CA ILE A 25 -6.78 8.77 -24.79
C ILE A 25 -6.14 9.32 -26.08
N SER A 26 -4.82 9.22 -26.23
CA SER A 26 -4.08 9.74 -27.40
C SER A 26 -4.53 9.14 -28.75
N ARG A 27 -5.19 7.98 -28.73
CA ARG A 27 -5.72 7.33 -29.94
C ARG A 27 -7.00 7.99 -30.47
N HIS A 28 -7.72 8.71 -29.61
CA HIS A 28 -9.04 9.26 -29.93
C HIS A 28 -9.15 10.76 -29.68
N CYS A 29 -8.21 11.34 -28.93
CA CYS A 29 -8.21 12.73 -28.50
C CYS A 29 -6.80 13.33 -28.60
N GLN A 30 -6.73 14.64 -28.81
CA GLN A 30 -5.49 15.40 -28.65
C GLN A 30 -5.22 15.61 -27.16
N LEU A 31 -3.97 15.39 -26.74
CA LEU A 31 -3.50 15.62 -25.38
C LEU A 31 -2.61 16.87 -25.35
N ASP A 32 -2.78 17.68 -24.30
CA ASP A 32 -1.98 18.88 -24.08
C ASP A 32 -0.78 18.60 -23.16
N ASN A 33 -0.85 17.52 -22.36
CA ASN A 33 0.17 17.16 -21.39
C ASN A 33 0.80 15.80 -21.69
N ASP A 34 2.12 15.72 -21.53
CA ASP A 34 2.86 14.47 -21.52
C ASP A 34 3.06 13.94 -20.08
N TYR A 35 3.69 12.78 -19.97
CA TYR A 35 4.07 12.20 -18.69
C TYR A 35 5.48 11.62 -18.72
N LEU A 36 6.06 11.49 -17.53
CA LEU A 36 7.28 10.73 -17.28
C LEU A 36 7.12 9.86 -16.03
N VAL A 37 7.39 8.56 -16.16
CA VAL A 37 7.48 7.65 -15.01
C VAL A 37 8.94 7.52 -14.57
N LEU A 38 9.20 7.77 -13.28
CA LEU A 38 10.51 7.49 -12.65
C LEU A 38 10.41 6.21 -11.83
N GLU A 39 11.28 5.25 -12.11
CA GLU A 39 11.32 3.96 -11.41
C GLU A 39 12.74 3.60 -11.03
N ARG A 40 12.98 3.20 -9.78
CA ARG A 40 14.33 2.93 -9.30
C ARG A 40 14.93 1.60 -9.79
N ASN A 41 14.11 0.56 -9.96
CA ASN A 41 14.59 -0.80 -10.19
C ASN A 41 14.12 -1.39 -11.52
N GLY A 42 12.83 -1.25 -11.79
CA GLY A 42 12.20 -1.78 -13.00
C GLY A 42 10.68 -1.84 -12.89
N VAL A 43 10.02 -1.98 -14.03
CA VAL A 43 8.55 -2.09 -14.10
C VAL A 43 8.07 -3.25 -13.22
N GLY A 44 7.19 -2.95 -12.27
CA GLY A 44 6.63 -3.94 -11.35
C GLY A 44 7.61 -4.49 -10.31
N ALA A 45 8.76 -3.84 -10.07
CA ALA A 45 9.84 -4.36 -9.21
C ALA A 45 9.39 -4.92 -7.86
N HIS A 46 8.42 -4.29 -7.17
CA HIS A 46 7.94 -4.78 -5.85
C HIS A 46 7.24 -6.15 -5.92
N TRP A 47 6.89 -6.62 -7.10
CA TRP A 47 6.15 -7.87 -7.32
C TRP A 47 7.04 -8.99 -7.88
N THR A 48 8.30 -8.70 -8.18
CA THR A 48 9.24 -9.64 -8.84
C THR A 48 9.67 -10.80 -7.94
N GLY A 49 9.84 -10.54 -6.65
CA GLY A 49 10.58 -11.42 -5.73
C GLY A 49 11.91 -10.83 -5.27
N ASP A 50 12.51 -9.94 -6.06
CA ASP A 50 13.93 -9.57 -5.89
C ASP A 50 14.14 -8.41 -4.89
N HIS A 51 13.08 -7.71 -4.52
CA HIS A 51 13.15 -6.47 -3.72
C HIS A 51 12.46 -6.56 -2.34
N GLY A 52 12.15 -7.80 -1.94
CA GLY A 52 11.73 -8.16 -0.59
C GLY A 52 10.23 -8.12 -0.32
N TYR A 53 9.39 -7.45 -1.09
CA TYR A 53 7.97 -7.39 -0.74
C TYR A 53 7.21 -8.72 -0.92
N THR A 54 7.81 -9.69 -1.60
CA THR A 54 7.29 -11.03 -1.87
C THR A 54 8.46 -11.92 -2.34
N ASP A 55 8.23 -13.23 -2.48
CA ASP A 55 9.06 -14.18 -3.23
C ASP A 55 8.70 -14.25 -4.73
N GLY A 56 7.68 -13.51 -5.17
CA GLY A 56 7.15 -13.52 -6.54
C GLY A 56 6.18 -14.67 -6.83
N LEU A 57 6.07 -15.66 -5.93
CA LEU A 57 5.24 -16.86 -6.09
C LEU A 57 3.89 -16.75 -5.39
N GLN A 58 3.76 -15.83 -4.43
CA GLN A 58 2.47 -15.53 -3.81
C GLN A 58 1.44 -15.07 -4.85
N THR A 59 0.18 -15.46 -4.66
CA THR A 59 -0.92 -15.14 -5.59
C THR A 59 -1.63 -13.85 -5.22
N LEU A 60 -2.11 -13.12 -6.23
CA LEU A 60 -2.96 -11.95 -6.00
C LEU A 60 -4.26 -12.30 -5.30
N VAL A 61 -4.65 -11.46 -4.34
CA VAL A 61 -5.97 -11.54 -3.69
C VAL A 61 -7.08 -11.09 -4.64
N SER A 62 -6.82 -10.04 -5.42
CA SER A 62 -7.74 -9.48 -6.41
C SER A 62 -7.81 -10.35 -7.68
N PRO A 63 -8.97 -10.41 -8.34
CA PRO A 63 -9.08 -11.02 -9.66
C PRO A 63 -8.10 -10.39 -10.64
N PRO A 64 -7.48 -11.17 -11.53
CA PRO A 64 -6.64 -10.61 -12.57
C PRO A 64 -7.43 -9.73 -13.56
N GLU A 65 -8.74 -9.88 -13.65
CA GLU A 65 -9.62 -8.99 -14.42
C GLU A 65 -9.70 -7.57 -13.83
N GLN A 66 -9.28 -7.37 -12.57
CA GLN A 66 -9.01 -6.04 -12.02
C GLN A 66 -7.62 -5.55 -12.45
N ASP A 67 -7.47 -5.43 -13.76
CA ASP A 67 -6.24 -5.05 -14.43
C ASP A 67 -6.10 -3.52 -14.58
N LEU A 68 -5.24 -3.07 -15.51
CA LEU A 68 -4.92 -1.64 -15.68
C LEU A 68 -6.12 -0.80 -16.12
N GLY A 69 -7.08 -1.39 -16.83
CA GLY A 69 -8.25 -0.68 -17.37
C GLY A 69 -9.48 -0.77 -16.48
N TYR A 70 -9.51 -1.69 -15.52
CA TYR A 70 -10.67 -1.91 -14.66
C TYR A 70 -11.07 -0.65 -13.86
N PRO A 71 -12.35 -0.24 -13.81
CA PRO A 71 -13.54 -1.01 -14.21
C PRO A 71 -14.03 -0.79 -15.65
N TYR A 72 -13.24 -0.16 -16.53
CA TYR A 72 -13.62 0.17 -17.91
C TYR A 72 -14.90 1.01 -18.00
N LYS A 73 -14.86 2.19 -17.36
CA LYS A 73 -16.01 3.11 -17.30
C LYS A 73 -15.62 4.56 -17.59
N SER A 74 -14.64 4.77 -18.46
CA SER A 74 -14.18 6.11 -18.83
C SER A 74 -15.28 6.98 -19.44
N TYR A 75 -16.33 6.38 -20.02
CA TYR A 75 -17.50 7.09 -20.55
C TYR A 75 -18.20 7.99 -19.52
N ARG A 76 -17.93 7.80 -18.21
CA ARG A 76 -18.49 8.64 -17.15
C ARG A 76 -17.77 9.98 -17.00
N ASP A 77 -16.46 9.99 -17.19
CA ASP A 77 -15.62 11.13 -16.86
C ASP A 77 -15.02 11.78 -18.10
N LEU A 78 -14.85 11.02 -19.19
CA LEU A 78 -14.15 11.43 -20.40
C LEU A 78 -15.04 11.35 -21.66
N ILE A 79 -14.95 12.38 -22.49
CA ILE A 79 -15.48 12.39 -23.86
C ILE A 79 -14.80 11.26 -24.64
N ASN A 80 -15.57 10.56 -25.49
CA ASN A 80 -15.14 9.33 -26.17
C ASN A 80 -14.77 8.18 -25.23
N GLY A 81 -15.22 8.21 -23.98
CA GLY A 81 -14.81 7.22 -22.97
C GLY A 81 -15.08 5.77 -23.35
N ASP A 82 -16.16 5.44 -24.08
CA ASP A 82 -16.38 4.07 -24.60
C ASP A 82 -15.26 3.61 -25.54
N ARG A 83 -14.72 4.52 -26.35
CA ARG A 83 -13.59 4.23 -27.26
C ARG A 83 -12.28 4.11 -26.50
N ILE A 84 -12.09 4.96 -25.48
CA ILE A 84 -10.94 4.87 -24.56
C ILE A 84 -10.95 3.53 -23.83
N ASP A 85 -12.10 3.09 -23.32
CA ASP A 85 -12.28 1.80 -22.67
C ASP A 85 -11.96 0.64 -23.64
N ALA A 86 -12.39 0.74 -24.90
CA ALA A 86 -12.06 -0.26 -25.93
C ALA A 86 -10.54 -0.32 -26.24
N GLU A 87 -9.81 0.80 -26.19
CA GLU A 87 -8.36 0.79 -26.29
C GLU A 87 -7.71 0.18 -25.05
N MET A 88 -8.19 0.51 -23.85
CA MET A 88 -7.70 -0.08 -22.61
C MET A 88 -7.92 -1.60 -22.57
N GLN A 89 -9.03 -2.12 -23.13
CA GLN A 89 -9.29 -3.56 -23.21
C GLN A 89 -8.23 -4.33 -24.00
N LYS A 90 -7.56 -3.68 -24.97
CA LYS A 90 -6.43 -4.28 -25.70
C LYS A 90 -5.21 -4.53 -24.81
N LEU A 91 -5.15 -3.85 -23.66
CA LEU A 91 -4.13 -4.00 -22.63
C LEU A 91 -4.64 -4.84 -21.44
N SER A 92 -5.80 -5.48 -21.53
CA SER A 92 -6.36 -6.27 -20.45
C SER A 92 -5.53 -7.51 -20.12
N TRP A 93 -5.76 -8.08 -18.94
CA TRP A 93 -5.17 -9.37 -18.56
C TRP A 93 -5.54 -10.48 -19.56
N GLU A 94 -6.77 -10.50 -20.05
CA GLU A 94 -7.20 -11.50 -21.04
C GLU A 94 -6.46 -11.30 -22.38
N SER A 95 -6.27 -10.05 -22.82
CA SER A 95 -5.46 -9.73 -24.01
C SER A 95 -4.01 -10.19 -23.87
N PHE A 96 -3.42 -10.04 -22.68
CA PHE A 96 -2.10 -10.59 -22.37
C PHE A 96 -2.05 -12.12 -22.44
N LEU A 97 -3.05 -12.80 -21.89
CA LEU A 97 -3.14 -14.26 -21.96
C LEU A 97 -3.30 -14.76 -23.40
N VAL A 98 -4.05 -14.03 -24.26
CA VAL A 98 -4.14 -14.34 -25.70
C VAL A 98 -2.79 -14.14 -26.37
N ALA A 99 -2.15 -12.98 -26.16
CA ALA A 99 -0.86 -12.64 -26.76
C ALA A 99 0.25 -13.64 -26.38
N THR A 100 0.19 -14.18 -25.16
CA THR A 100 1.16 -15.16 -24.64
C THR A 100 0.71 -16.62 -24.79
N ARG A 101 -0.43 -16.87 -25.46
CA ARG A 101 -1.01 -18.21 -25.70
C ARG A 101 -1.28 -19.01 -24.41
N ARG A 102 -1.63 -18.33 -23.33
CA ARG A 102 -1.92 -18.91 -21.99
C ARG A 102 -3.41 -18.93 -21.64
N ARG A 103 -4.28 -18.35 -22.47
CA ARG A 103 -5.72 -18.20 -22.17
C ARG A 103 -6.42 -19.53 -21.91
N ASP A 104 -6.20 -20.54 -22.74
CA ASP A 104 -6.91 -21.81 -22.63
C ASP A 104 -6.53 -22.55 -21.33
N ASP A 105 -5.24 -22.58 -20.99
CA ASP A 105 -4.74 -23.16 -19.75
C ASP A 105 -5.31 -22.44 -18.51
N TRP A 106 -5.35 -21.11 -18.53
CA TRP A 106 -5.93 -20.32 -17.45
C TRP A 106 -7.43 -20.60 -17.24
N ILE A 107 -8.20 -20.79 -18.31
CA ILE A 107 -9.62 -21.17 -18.24
C ILE A 107 -9.78 -22.57 -17.64
N VAL A 108 -8.99 -23.54 -18.11
CA VAL A 108 -9.02 -24.93 -17.60
C VAL A 108 -8.64 -24.98 -16.13
N LYS A 109 -7.71 -24.12 -15.69
CA LYS A 109 -7.35 -23.92 -14.27
C LYS A 109 -8.33 -23.03 -13.52
N HIS A 110 -9.60 -22.98 -13.94
CA HIS A 110 -10.69 -22.26 -13.27
C HIS A 110 -10.39 -20.78 -12.98
N ARG A 111 -9.65 -20.11 -13.88
CA ARG A 111 -9.26 -18.70 -13.73
C ARG A 111 -8.53 -18.42 -12.41
N ASN A 112 -7.60 -19.30 -12.06
CA ASN A 112 -6.75 -19.12 -10.89
C ASN A 112 -6.13 -17.72 -10.84
N ARG A 113 -5.96 -17.22 -9.61
CA ARG A 113 -5.28 -15.96 -9.34
C ARG A 113 -3.82 -16.08 -9.82
N PRO A 114 -3.29 -15.08 -10.54
CA PRO A 114 -1.90 -15.12 -10.96
C PRO A 114 -0.97 -14.91 -9.77
N THR A 115 0.23 -15.44 -9.89
CA THR A 115 1.36 -15.11 -9.02
C THR A 115 1.78 -13.66 -9.22
N HIS A 116 2.50 -13.10 -8.24
CA HIS A 116 3.08 -11.76 -8.36
C HIS A 116 4.05 -11.66 -9.54
N LYS A 117 4.79 -12.72 -9.86
CA LYS A 117 5.66 -12.79 -11.03
C LYS A 117 4.88 -12.72 -12.35
N GLU A 118 3.76 -13.44 -12.46
CA GLU A 118 2.89 -13.34 -13.64
C GLU A 118 2.25 -11.95 -13.76
N LEU A 119 1.93 -11.28 -12.64
CA LEU A 119 1.54 -9.86 -12.66
C LEU A 119 2.65 -8.99 -13.25
N VAL A 120 3.92 -9.20 -12.87
CA VAL A 120 5.06 -8.45 -13.45
C VAL A 120 5.15 -8.68 -14.96
N GLU A 121 5.04 -9.92 -15.42
CA GLU A 121 5.04 -10.23 -16.86
C GLU A 121 3.94 -9.47 -17.61
N TYR A 122 2.74 -9.41 -17.04
CA TYR A 122 1.63 -8.62 -17.59
C TYR A 122 1.94 -7.12 -17.64
N LEU A 123 2.45 -6.57 -16.54
CA LEU A 123 2.81 -5.14 -16.46
C LEU A 123 3.89 -4.77 -17.48
N GLN A 124 4.92 -5.60 -17.62
CA GLN A 124 5.99 -5.41 -18.60
C GLN A 124 5.47 -5.54 -20.03
N TRP A 125 4.60 -6.51 -20.30
CA TRP A 125 3.95 -6.65 -21.60
C TRP A 125 3.11 -5.42 -21.95
N ALA A 126 2.27 -4.94 -21.03
CA ALA A 126 1.42 -3.77 -21.25
C ALA A 126 2.26 -2.51 -21.47
N GLY A 127 3.33 -2.33 -20.67
CA GLY A 127 4.31 -1.24 -20.84
C GLY A 127 4.98 -1.27 -22.21
N ALA A 128 5.32 -2.45 -22.73
CA ALA A 128 5.87 -2.60 -24.07
C ALA A 128 4.86 -2.25 -25.17
N GLN A 129 3.58 -2.63 -25.03
CA GLN A 129 2.53 -2.30 -26.01
C GLN A 129 2.35 -0.79 -26.20
N ILE A 130 2.54 -0.02 -25.14
CA ILE A 130 2.35 1.44 -25.16
C ILE A 130 3.65 2.23 -25.36
N SER A 131 4.80 1.55 -25.51
CA SER A 131 6.13 2.18 -25.53
C SER A 131 6.34 3.11 -24.33
N LEU A 132 6.17 2.56 -23.12
CA LEU A 132 6.16 3.30 -21.84
C LEU A 132 7.30 4.33 -21.73
N SER A 133 6.92 5.61 -21.59
CA SER A 133 7.85 6.70 -21.26
C SER A 133 8.27 6.60 -19.80
N HIS A 134 9.44 6.00 -19.56
CA HIS A 134 10.00 5.86 -18.22
C HIS A 134 11.52 6.03 -18.21
N THR A 135 12.03 6.47 -17.07
CA THR A 135 13.46 6.57 -16.78
C THR A 135 13.77 5.74 -15.55
N ILE A 136 14.87 4.99 -15.59
CA ILE A 136 15.40 4.31 -14.41
C ILE A 136 16.16 5.32 -13.55
N GLY A 137 15.66 5.58 -12.34
CA GLY A 137 16.22 6.54 -11.40
C GLY A 137 15.47 6.54 -10.07
N GLU A 138 16.20 6.55 -8.96
CA GLU A 138 15.61 6.72 -7.64
C GLU A 138 15.46 8.20 -7.32
N VAL A 139 14.21 8.64 -7.12
CA VAL A 139 13.94 10.01 -6.69
C VAL A 139 14.50 10.21 -5.28
N ASP A 140 15.43 11.14 -5.15
CA ASP A 140 16.09 11.46 -3.88
C ASP A 140 15.65 12.81 -3.30
N LYS A 141 15.14 13.71 -4.14
CA LYS A 141 14.73 15.05 -3.73
C LYS A 141 13.57 15.59 -4.56
N ILE A 142 12.59 16.18 -3.87
CA ILE A 142 11.46 16.90 -4.45
C ILE A 142 11.43 18.30 -3.82
N ASP A 143 11.43 19.34 -4.65
CA ASP A 143 11.34 20.73 -4.23
C ASP A 143 10.27 21.47 -5.04
N LEU A 144 10.04 22.72 -4.69
CA LEU A 144 9.19 23.66 -5.42
C LEU A 144 10.07 24.68 -6.14
N GLU A 145 9.88 24.81 -7.45
CA GLU A 145 10.50 25.86 -8.25
C GLU A 145 9.37 26.66 -8.92
N SER A 146 9.20 27.91 -8.49
CA SER A 146 8.05 28.74 -8.87
C SER A 146 6.72 28.05 -8.53
N ASP A 147 5.95 27.65 -9.54
CA ASP A 147 4.66 26.96 -9.46
C ASP A 147 4.73 25.55 -10.05
N GLU A 148 5.92 24.95 -10.04
CA GLU A 148 6.17 23.58 -10.53
C GLU A 148 6.90 22.74 -9.47
N TRP A 149 6.76 21.42 -9.61
CA TRP A 149 7.56 20.45 -8.87
C TRP A 149 8.93 20.31 -9.52
N LEU A 150 10.00 20.49 -8.76
CA LEU A 150 11.36 20.14 -9.17
C LEU A 150 11.72 18.78 -8.57
N VAL A 151 11.82 17.75 -9.41
CA VAL A 151 12.13 16.38 -8.99
C VAL A 151 13.54 16.02 -9.44
N SER A 152 14.36 15.54 -8.51
CA SER A 152 15.76 15.16 -8.75
C SER A 152 15.98 13.67 -8.51
N TRP A 153 16.84 13.07 -9.32
CA TRP A 153 17.35 11.71 -9.17
C TRP A 153 18.81 11.66 -9.62
N GLY A 154 19.72 11.32 -8.71
CA GLY A 154 21.16 11.34 -9.01
C GLY A 154 21.63 12.74 -9.43
N ASN A 155 22.16 12.86 -10.66
CA ASN A 155 22.62 14.15 -11.22
C ASN A 155 21.59 14.80 -12.18
N GLU A 156 20.41 14.21 -12.29
CA GLU A 156 19.36 14.68 -13.20
C GLU A 156 18.22 15.35 -12.43
N ASN A 157 17.50 16.23 -13.12
CA ASN A 157 16.28 16.83 -12.63
C ASN A 157 15.29 17.15 -13.76
N ARG A 158 14.02 17.25 -13.39
CA ARG A 158 12.92 17.69 -14.25
C ARG A 158 11.94 18.54 -13.45
N THR A 159 11.34 19.51 -14.14
CA THR A 159 10.19 20.24 -13.61
C THR A 159 8.88 19.62 -14.11
N ALA A 160 7.84 19.65 -13.28
CA ALA A 160 6.53 19.10 -13.62
C ALA A 160 5.37 19.93 -13.07
N CYS A 161 4.30 20.06 -13.84
CA CYS A 161 3.06 20.73 -13.39
C CYS A 161 2.31 19.92 -12.32
N GLY A 162 2.50 18.59 -12.37
CA GLY A 162 1.84 17.62 -11.53
C GLY A 162 2.77 16.52 -11.04
N LEU A 163 2.49 15.99 -9.86
CA LEU A 163 3.23 14.88 -9.26
C LEU A 163 2.29 13.77 -8.80
N VAL A 164 2.60 12.51 -9.08
CA VAL A 164 1.84 11.35 -8.56
C VAL A 164 2.75 10.45 -7.72
N ILE A 165 2.32 10.12 -6.50
CA ILE A 165 3.00 9.16 -5.63
C ILE A 165 2.21 7.85 -5.59
N THR A 166 2.81 6.73 -6.03
CA THR A 166 2.09 5.47 -6.24
C THR A 166 2.42 4.32 -5.26
N SER A 167 3.61 4.34 -4.66
CA SER A 167 4.18 3.28 -3.80
C SER A 167 3.72 3.38 -2.34
N HIS A 168 3.70 2.24 -1.64
CA HIS A 168 3.39 2.13 -0.21
C HIS A 168 4.62 2.32 0.71
N GLY A 169 5.78 2.69 0.18
CA GLY A 169 6.95 3.01 1.00
C GLY A 169 7.63 1.81 1.67
N GLY A 170 8.39 2.11 2.73
CA GLY A 170 9.07 1.11 3.55
C GLY A 170 8.13 0.45 4.57
N PRO A 171 8.50 -0.71 5.12
CA PRO A 171 7.74 -1.38 6.18
C PRO A 171 7.66 -0.51 7.44
N LYS A 172 6.51 -0.54 8.13
CA LYS A 172 6.37 0.05 9.46
C LYS A 172 7.16 -0.82 10.43
N ARG A 173 8.17 -0.22 11.05
CA ARG A 173 8.98 -0.86 12.09
C ARG A 173 8.49 -0.38 13.45
N VAL A 174 8.30 -1.31 14.38
CA VAL A 174 8.37 -0.95 15.81
C VAL A 174 9.83 -0.60 16.08
N GLY A 175 10.14 0.45 16.83
CA GLY A 175 11.52 0.85 17.14
C GLY A 175 12.42 1.14 15.93
N GLY A 176 13.73 1.23 16.15
CA GLY A 176 14.71 1.62 15.11
C GLY A 176 16.01 0.83 15.04
N LYS A 177 16.32 -0.08 15.98
CA LYS A 177 17.55 -0.90 16.00
C LYS A 177 17.20 -2.35 16.35
N GLY A 178 17.93 -3.34 15.89
CA GLY A 178 17.68 -4.77 16.15
C GLY A 178 17.25 -5.56 14.92
N TYR A 179 16.88 -4.89 13.81
CA TYR A 179 16.58 -5.55 12.52
C TYR A 179 17.85 -6.08 11.81
N GLU A 180 19.03 -5.75 12.32
CA GLU A 180 20.29 -6.40 11.97
C GLU A 180 20.38 -7.86 12.45
N ASN A 181 19.56 -8.27 13.43
CA ASN A 181 19.48 -9.66 13.85
C ASN A 181 18.87 -10.50 12.72
N PRO A 182 19.53 -11.58 12.26
CA PRO A 182 19.04 -12.41 11.15
C PRO A 182 17.68 -13.10 11.43
N ARG A 183 17.30 -13.21 12.71
CA ARG A 183 16.05 -13.82 13.17
C ARG A 183 14.91 -12.81 13.37
N ILE A 184 15.18 -11.54 13.12
CA ILE A 184 14.20 -10.46 13.15
C ILE A 184 14.02 -9.93 11.73
N SER A 185 12.77 -9.89 11.28
CA SER A 185 12.38 -9.41 9.96
C SER A 185 11.14 -8.51 10.03
N ASP A 186 10.82 -7.87 8.93
CA ASP A 186 9.61 -7.10 8.70
C ASP A 186 8.88 -7.59 7.43
N GLY A 187 7.76 -6.95 7.10
CA GLY A 187 6.95 -7.30 5.92
C GLY A 187 7.66 -7.17 4.56
N ARG A 188 8.91 -6.69 4.51
CA ARG A 188 9.74 -6.58 3.30
C ARG A 188 11.02 -7.40 3.39
N ASP A 189 11.79 -7.40 4.47
CA ASP A 189 13.06 -8.15 4.45
C ASP A 189 12.89 -9.65 4.75
N PHE A 190 11.73 -10.08 5.26
CA PHE A 190 11.42 -11.50 5.51
C PHE A 190 11.70 -12.39 4.30
N TRP A 191 11.24 -11.98 3.12
CA TRP A 191 11.39 -12.78 1.89
C TRP A 191 12.84 -12.87 1.42
N GLN A 192 13.66 -11.85 1.71
CA GLN A 192 15.10 -11.87 1.43
C GLN A 192 15.88 -12.69 2.47
N LYS A 193 15.32 -12.82 3.67
CA LYS A 193 15.88 -13.58 4.79
C LYS A 193 15.24 -14.96 4.94
N LEU A 194 14.48 -15.43 3.95
CA LEU A 194 13.67 -16.66 4.05
C LEU A 194 14.53 -17.88 4.44
N GLU A 195 15.75 -17.95 3.94
CA GLU A 195 16.74 -18.97 4.28
C GLU A 195 17.08 -19.03 5.77
N ASN A 196 17.06 -17.91 6.50
CA ASN A 196 17.26 -17.90 7.96
C ASN A 196 16.11 -18.61 8.71
N PHE A 197 14.93 -18.69 8.10
CA PHE A 197 13.77 -19.39 8.69
C PHE A 197 13.77 -20.88 8.36
N GLU A 198 14.59 -21.37 7.44
CA GLU A 198 14.79 -22.81 7.21
C GLU A 198 15.52 -23.49 8.39
N ASP A 199 16.15 -22.69 9.27
CA ASP A 199 16.83 -23.13 10.49
C ASP A 199 15.89 -23.29 11.70
N ILE A 200 14.57 -23.10 11.56
CA ILE A 200 13.60 -23.32 12.65
C ILE A 200 13.78 -24.76 13.20
N GLN A 201 13.81 -24.87 14.52
CA GLN A 201 13.97 -26.13 15.25
C GLN A 201 12.70 -26.51 16.02
N ALA A 202 12.66 -27.75 16.50
CA ALA A 202 11.63 -28.19 17.42
C ALA A 202 11.66 -27.36 18.72
N GLY A 203 10.49 -26.86 19.14
CA GLY A 203 10.34 -26.02 20.34
C GLY A 203 10.60 -24.53 20.14
N ASP A 204 10.92 -24.08 18.92
CA ASP A 204 11.06 -22.65 18.64
C ASP A 204 9.73 -21.91 18.70
N TYR A 205 9.75 -20.69 19.25
CA TYR A 205 8.64 -19.75 19.24
C TYR A 205 8.84 -18.67 18.16
N ILE A 206 7.90 -18.56 17.24
CA ILE A 206 7.95 -17.64 16.10
C ILE A 206 6.84 -16.60 16.23
N GLY A 207 7.18 -15.35 16.52
CA GLY A 207 6.22 -14.25 16.58
C GLY A 207 5.96 -13.64 15.21
N VAL A 208 4.70 -13.56 14.77
CA VAL A 208 4.30 -12.77 13.60
C VAL A 208 3.30 -11.71 14.05
N VAL A 209 3.64 -10.44 13.86
CA VAL A 209 2.84 -9.32 14.35
C VAL A 209 2.13 -8.62 13.21
N GLY A 210 0.80 -8.64 13.24
CA GLY A 210 -0.04 -8.04 12.20
C GLY A 210 -1.25 -8.91 11.85
N ALA A 211 -2.27 -8.29 11.27
CA ALA A 211 -3.55 -8.93 10.99
C ALA A 211 -4.02 -8.86 9.53
N GLY A 212 -3.20 -8.29 8.64
CA GLY A 212 -3.52 -8.16 7.21
C GLY A 212 -2.88 -9.25 6.35
N GLU A 213 -3.15 -9.23 5.06
CA GLU A 213 -2.64 -10.21 4.08
C GLU A 213 -1.12 -10.42 4.21
N THR A 214 -0.31 -9.36 4.34
CA THR A 214 1.14 -9.50 4.53
C THR A 214 1.51 -10.39 5.71
N ALA A 215 0.87 -10.21 6.86
CA ALA A 215 1.13 -11.02 8.05
C ALA A 215 0.67 -12.47 7.84
N GLY A 216 -0.52 -12.66 7.25
CA GLY A 216 -1.07 -13.98 7.00
C GLY A 216 -0.27 -14.80 5.98
N THR A 217 0.19 -14.16 4.90
CA THR A 217 1.02 -14.81 3.88
C THR A 217 2.40 -15.19 4.42
N ILE A 218 3.01 -14.33 5.25
CA ILE A 218 4.27 -14.64 5.94
C ILE A 218 4.08 -15.81 6.90
N ALA A 219 3.03 -15.79 7.73
CA ALA A 219 2.72 -16.89 8.64
C ALA A 219 2.50 -18.21 7.90
N LEU A 220 1.81 -18.17 6.75
CA LEU A 220 1.61 -19.34 5.89
C LEU A 220 2.94 -19.85 5.33
N ALA A 221 3.83 -18.97 4.87
CA ALA A 221 5.14 -19.36 4.38
C ALA A 221 6.01 -20.02 5.47
N ILE A 222 5.95 -19.51 6.71
CA ILE A 222 6.62 -20.11 7.88
C ILE A 222 6.03 -21.49 8.19
N LEU A 223 4.69 -21.62 8.18
CA LEU A 223 4.02 -22.91 8.36
C LEU A 223 4.48 -23.92 7.29
N ASP A 224 4.54 -23.51 6.03
CA ASP A 224 4.99 -24.37 4.93
C ASP A 224 6.47 -24.77 5.08
N ILE A 225 7.34 -23.92 5.63
CA ILE A 225 8.72 -24.28 6.00
C ILE A 225 8.73 -25.38 7.07
N ILE A 226 7.94 -25.22 8.14
CA ILE A 226 7.89 -26.19 9.24
C ILE A 226 7.34 -27.54 8.75
N GLU A 227 6.28 -27.53 7.95
CA GLU A 227 5.67 -28.73 7.38
C GLU A 227 6.62 -29.47 6.44
N ARG A 228 7.35 -28.75 5.57
CA ARG A 228 8.38 -29.35 4.69
C ARG A 228 9.52 -30.00 5.47
N ASN A 229 9.86 -29.44 6.63
CA ASN A 229 10.94 -29.91 7.49
C ASN A 229 10.47 -30.86 8.61
N ALA A 230 9.22 -31.34 8.57
CA ALA A 230 8.61 -32.13 9.64
C ALA A 230 9.45 -33.34 10.07
N ASP A 231 10.13 -34.03 9.15
CA ASP A 231 11.00 -35.18 9.47
C ASP A 231 12.15 -34.83 10.42
N ARG A 232 12.66 -33.59 10.37
CA ARG A 232 13.68 -33.07 11.30
C ARG A 232 13.07 -32.76 12.67
N MET A 233 11.81 -32.33 12.67
CA MET A 233 11.05 -31.92 13.86
C MET A 233 10.59 -33.10 14.72
N ILE A 234 10.44 -34.30 14.14
CA ILE A 234 10.04 -35.54 14.85
C ILE A 234 11.00 -35.92 16.00
N LYS A 235 12.25 -35.43 16.00
CA LYS A 235 13.22 -35.71 17.06
C LYS A 235 13.01 -34.90 18.34
N GLY A 236 12.29 -33.79 18.28
CA GLY A 236 11.92 -32.99 19.45
C GLY A 236 10.53 -33.36 19.93
N PHE A 237 10.38 -33.66 21.22
CA PHE A 237 9.06 -33.94 21.81
C PHE A 237 8.14 -32.70 21.87
N VAL A 238 8.64 -31.51 21.49
CA VAL A 238 7.93 -30.23 21.52
C VAL A 238 7.88 -29.64 20.11
N LYS A 239 6.69 -29.38 19.60
CA LYS A 239 6.49 -28.76 18.27
C LYS A 239 6.87 -27.27 18.33
N PRO A 240 7.36 -26.66 17.23
CA PRO A 240 7.47 -25.21 17.14
C PRO A 240 6.08 -24.56 17.19
N GLU A 241 6.01 -23.28 17.57
CA GLU A 241 4.76 -22.53 17.67
C GLU A 241 4.86 -21.20 16.90
N ILE A 242 3.90 -20.96 16.01
CA ILE A 242 3.70 -19.68 15.33
C ILE A 242 2.69 -18.86 16.13
N MET A 243 3.18 -17.85 16.82
CA MET A 243 2.38 -16.91 17.61
C MET A 243 1.95 -15.72 16.76
N LEU A 244 0.67 -15.67 16.39
CA LEU A 244 0.07 -14.56 15.64
C LEU A 244 -0.44 -13.48 16.59
N VAL A 245 0.24 -12.34 16.64
CA VAL A 245 -0.11 -11.21 17.51
C VAL A 245 -0.88 -10.15 16.72
N CYS A 246 -2.15 -9.98 17.08
CA CYS A 246 -3.10 -9.13 16.37
C CYS A 246 -3.77 -8.15 17.33
N LYS A 247 -4.17 -6.96 16.85
CA LYS A 247 -5.04 -6.05 17.63
C LYS A 247 -6.50 -6.53 17.74
N GLN A 248 -6.80 -7.68 17.18
CA GLN A 248 -8.13 -8.26 17.10
C GLN A 248 -8.06 -9.77 17.40
N PRO A 249 -9.17 -10.43 17.79
CA PRO A 249 -9.19 -11.83 18.27
C PRO A 249 -8.65 -12.89 17.32
N GLY A 250 -8.43 -12.55 16.05
CA GLY A 250 -7.85 -13.44 15.06
C GLY A 250 -7.87 -12.80 13.68
N TYR A 251 -7.64 -13.59 12.63
CA TYR A 251 -7.75 -13.11 11.26
C TYR A 251 -9.20 -13.07 10.81
N PHE A 252 -9.62 -11.90 10.32
CA PHE A 252 -10.92 -11.76 9.69
C PHE A 252 -10.81 -12.00 8.19
N LEU A 253 -11.87 -12.60 7.63
CA LEU A 253 -12.00 -12.67 6.19
C LEU A 253 -12.30 -11.28 5.65
N ARG A 254 -11.83 -11.04 4.43
CA ARG A 254 -12.29 -9.89 3.65
C ARG A 254 -13.82 -9.98 3.54
N SER A 255 -14.51 -8.86 3.81
CA SER A 255 -15.97 -8.76 3.73
C SER A 255 -16.52 -9.45 2.49
N ASP A 256 -17.48 -10.34 2.68
CA ASP A 256 -18.26 -11.00 1.63
C ASP A 256 -19.50 -10.18 1.24
N VAL A 257 -19.75 -9.06 1.95
CA VAL A 257 -20.86 -8.15 1.66
C VAL A 257 -20.61 -7.50 0.30
N SER A 258 -21.41 -7.90 -0.69
CA SER A 258 -21.24 -7.45 -2.08
C SER A 258 -21.31 -5.93 -2.23
N LYS A 259 -22.11 -5.24 -1.40
CA LYS A 259 -22.17 -3.76 -1.40
C LYS A 259 -20.86 -3.13 -0.93
N ASP A 260 -20.20 -3.70 0.09
CA ASP A 260 -18.91 -3.22 0.57
C ASP A 260 -17.84 -3.35 -0.51
N LEU A 261 -17.81 -4.51 -1.18
CA LEU A 261 -16.87 -4.80 -2.25
C LEU A 261 -17.10 -3.92 -3.49
N ARG A 262 -18.34 -3.53 -3.78
CA ARG A 262 -18.63 -2.64 -4.92
C ARG A 262 -17.94 -1.28 -4.79
N TYR A 263 -17.77 -0.74 -3.59
CA TYR A 263 -17.05 0.52 -3.39
C TYR A 263 -15.57 0.48 -3.79
N PHE A 264 -14.97 -0.71 -3.87
CA PHE A 264 -13.60 -0.87 -4.34
C PHE A 264 -13.48 -0.72 -5.86
N SER A 265 -14.56 -0.92 -6.60
CA SER A 265 -14.60 -0.78 -8.04
C SER A 265 -15.28 0.52 -8.49
N ASP A 266 -16.32 0.93 -7.77
CA ASP A 266 -17.23 2.01 -8.17
C ASP A 266 -17.72 2.79 -6.93
N PRO A 267 -16.96 3.81 -6.48
CA PRO A 267 -17.24 4.53 -5.25
C PRO A 267 -18.23 5.70 -5.41
N ILE A 268 -19.16 5.67 -6.37
CA ILE A 268 -20.11 6.79 -6.60
C ILE A 268 -20.89 7.17 -5.33
N GLU A 269 -21.46 6.17 -4.64
CA GLU A 269 -22.24 6.38 -3.40
C GLU A 269 -21.35 6.59 -2.16
N TRP A 270 -20.01 6.61 -2.31
CA TRP A 270 -19.10 6.67 -1.16
C TRP A 270 -19.27 7.96 -0.34
N GLN A 271 -19.58 9.07 -1.00
CA GLN A 271 -19.81 10.34 -0.31
C GLN A 271 -21.09 10.39 0.52
N GLU A 272 -22.06 9.52 0.22
CA GLU A 272 -23.33 9.47 0.94
C GLU A 272 -23.17 8.84 2.33
N LEU A 273 -22.11 8.07 2.54
CA LEU A 273 -21.78 7.47 3.82
C LEU A 273 -21.15 8.49 4.77
N ILE A 274 -21.49 8.40 6.06
CA ILE A 274 -20.76 9.15 7.08
C ILE A 274 -19.35 8.57 7.27
N VAL A 275 -18.41 9.40 7.75
CA VAL A 275 -17.00 9.02 7.99
C VAL A 275 -16.87 7.72 8.80
N ALA A 276 -17.68 7.54 9.85
CA ALA A 276 -17.66 6.33 10.67
C ALA A 276 -18.00 5.05 9.87
N GLN A 277 -18.95 5.14 8.94
CA GLN A 277 -19.33 4.02 8.07
C GLN A 277 -18.23 3.69 7.06
N ARG A 278 -17.61 4.73 6.47
CA ARG A 278 -16.47 4.60 5.55
C ARG A 278 -15.29 3.88 6.22
N LEU A 279 -14.90 4.35 7.41
CA LEU A 279 -13.85 3.72 8.23
C LEU A 279 -14.21 2.27 8.59
N GLY A 280 -15.47 2.02 8.96
CA GLY A 280 -15.95 0.67 9.24
C GLY A 280 -15.87 -0.27 8.04
N ILE A 281 -16.09 0.21 6.81
CA ILE A 281 -15.95 -0.59 5.58
C ILE A 281 -14.47 -0.88 5.31
N ILE A 282 -13.61 0.14 5.35
CA ILE A 282 -12.16 -0.02 5.15
C ILE A 282 -11.59 -1.04 6.15
N LYS A 283 -11.99 -0.95 7.43
CA LYS A 283 -11.52 -1.87 8.48
C LYS A 283 -11.93 -3.33 8.27
N ARG A 284 -13.03 -3.63 7.58
CA ARG A 284 -13.51 -5.02 7.41
C ARG A 284 -13.34 -5.58 6.00
N ALA A 285 -12.94 -4.75 5.04
CA ALA A 285 -12.81 -5.15 3.64
C ALA A 285 -11.42 -4.91 3.04
N ASP A 286 -10.51 -4.24 3.76
CA ASP A 286 -9.15 -3.92 3.29
C ASP A 286 -8.09 -4.09 4.40
N ARG A 287 -8.26 -3.40 5.54
CA ARG A 287 -7.28 -3.41 6.63
C ARG A 287 -7.56 -4.53 7.62
N GLY A 288 -6.57 -5.35 7.96
CA GLY A 288 -6.72 -6.38 9.00
C GLY A 288 -7.58 -7.57 8.57
N VAL A 289 -7.63 -7.84 7.27
CA VAL A 289 -8.28 -9.02 6.70
C VAL A 289 -7.29 -9.85 5.89
N VAL A 290 -7.59 -11.14 5.76
CA VAL A 290 -6.82 -12.09 4.96
C VAL A 290 -7.72 -12.87 4.00
N SER A 291 -7.11 -13.49 2.99
CA SER A 291 -7.80 -14.41 2.08
C SER A 291 -8.34 -15.66 2.79
N SER A 292 -9.40 -16.25 2.22
CA SER A 292 -10.03 -17.47 2.77
C SER A 292 -9.07 -18.66 2.81
N HIS A 293 -8.21 -18.78 1.81
CA HIS A 293 -7.18 -19.81 1.74
C HIS A 293 -6.18 -19.68 2.90
N VAL A 294 -5.62 -18.49 3.12
CA VAL A 294 -4.67 -18.23 4.22
C VAL A 294 -5.32 -18.49 5.57
N LYS A 295 -6.51 -17.95 5.81
CA LYS A 295 -7.24 -18.17 7.07
C LYS A 295 -7.47 -19.66 7.33
N MET A 296 -7.98 -20.38 6.32
CA MET A 296 -8.28 -21.80 6.45
C MET A 296 -7.01 -22.60 6.78
N ARG A 297 -5.91 -22.39 6.04
CA ARG A 297 -4.64 -23.10 6.29
C ARG A 297 -4.12 -22.87 7.71
N LEU A 298 -4.12 -21.63 8.17
CA LEU A 298 -3.60 -21.28 9.51
C LEU A 298 -4.49 -21.83 10.63
N GLU A 299 -5.81 -21.74 10.53
CA GLU A 299 -6.73 -22.22 11.57
C GLU A 299 -6.80 -23.74 11.69
N HIS A 300 -6.48 -24.49 10.64
CA HIS A 300 -6.45 -25.95 10.69
C HIS A 300 -5.13 -26.50 11.23
N SER A 301 -4.14 -25.64 11.53
CA SER A 301 -2.84 -26.06 12.03
C SER A 301 -2.78 -25.95 13.54
N ASP A 302 -2.43 -27.05 14.21
CA ASP A 302 -2.14 -27.08 15.66
C ASP A 302 -0.83 -26.36 16.03
N LEU A 303 -0.08 -25.84 15.03
CA LEU A 303 1.17 -25.09 15.23
C LEU A 303 0.94 -23.58 15.38
N VAL A 304 -0.29 -23.10 15.19
CA VAL A 304 -0.61 -21.67 15.15
C VAL A 304 -1.46 -21.27 16.35
N SER A 305 -1.06 -20.22 17.05
CA SER A 305 -1.83 -19.62 18.14
C SER A 305 -2.14 -18.16 17.88
N TYR A 306 -3.33 -17.71 18.30
CA TYR A 306 -3.80 -16.33 18.11
C TYR A 306 -3.79 -15.58 19.44
N HIS A 307 -3.19 -14.39 19.42
CA HIS A 307 -2.97 -13.58 20.60
C HIS A 307 -3.43 -12.14 20.34
N VAL A 308 -4.32 -11.64 21.20
CA VAL A 308 -4.76 -10.25 21.15
C VAL A 308 -3.77 -9.37 21.89
N GLY A 309 -3.09 -8.50 21.17
CA GLY A 309 -2.11 -7.60 21.77
C GLY A 309 -1.42 -6.69 20.78
N LYS A 310 -0.45 -5.96 21.31
CA LYS A 310 0.44 -5.07 20.58
C LYS A 310 1.88 -5.42 20.92
N LEU A 311 2.74 -5.48 19.91
CA LEU A 311 4.18 -5.57 20.12
C LEU A 311 4.69 -4.23 20.65
N GLU A 312 5.34 -4.26 21.80
CA GLU A 312 6.14 -3.16 22.31
C GLU A 312 7.60 -3.59 22.30
N TRP A 313 8.36 -3.00 21.39
CA TRP A 313 9.72 -3.39 21.15
C TRP A 313 10.62 -2.16 21.19
N GLU A 314 11.50 -2.14 22.17
CA GLU A 314 12.61 -1.21 22.25
C GLU A 314 13.94 -1.97 22.15
N PRO A 315 14.89 -1.49 21.34
CA PRO A 315 16.20 -2.12 21.22
C PRO A 315 16.94 -2.04 22.55
N GLY A 316 17.23 -3.21 23.16
CA GLY A 316 17.76 -3.33 24.53
C GLY A 316 16.88 -4.15 25.47
N TYR A 317 15.58 -4.31 25.15
CA TYR A 317 14.69 -5.27 25.80
C TYR A 317 14.75 -6.67 25.18
N THR A 318 15.45 -6.81 24.06
CA THR A 318 15.90 -8.11 23.57
C THR A 318 17.13 -8.56 24.32
N VAL A 319 16.92 -9.34 25.37
CA VAL A 319 18.00 -10.06 26.04
C VAL A 319 18.28 -11.31 25.18
N PRO A 320 19.48 -11.44 24.57
CA PRO A 320 19.86 -12.66 23.90
C PRO A 320 19.74 -13.84 24.87
N THR A 321 19.10 -14.91 24.44
CA THR A 321 19.03 -16.17 25.21
C THR A 321 19.87 -17.24 24.52
N GLU A 322 20.08 -18.36 25.18
CA GLU A 322 20.62 -19.55 24.50
C GLU A 322 19.63 -19.97 23.40
N GLY A 323 20.01 -19.71 22.14
CA GLY A 323 19.19 -20.08 20.98
C GLY A 323 18.07 -19.10 20.58
N GLY A 324 17.94 -17.91 21.18
CA GLY A 324 16.87 -16.96 20.84
C GLY A 324 17.04 -15.55 21.41
N PHE A 325 15.93 -14.85 21.65
CA PHE A 325 15.87 -13.58 22.35
C PHE A 325 14.55 -13.42 23.11
N LEU A 326 14.56 -12.66 24.20
CA LEU A 326 13.30 -12.25 24.86
C LEU A 326 12.75 -11.01 24.15
N THR A 327 11.43 -10.85 24.03
CA THR A 327 10.83 -9.55 23.64
C THR A 327 9.61 -9.30 24.51
N GLN A 328 9.22 -8.03 24.70
CA GLN A 328 8.00 -7.71 25.42
C GLN A 328 6.80 -7.68 24.47
N ILE A 329 5.73 -8.38 24.84
CA ILE A 329 4.45 -8.31 24.13
C ILE A 329 3.42 -7.80 25.14
N THR A 330 2.78 -6.70 24.80
CA THR A 330 1.75 -6.12 25.65
C THR A 330 0.40 -6.68 25.23
N TYR A 331 -0.21 -7.44 26.13
CA TYR A 331 -1.53 -8.02 25.95
C TYR A 331 -2.59 -7.05 26.49
N GLY A 332 -3.71 -6.95 25.79
CA GLY A 332 -4.82 -6.12 26.25
C GLY A 332 -5.83 -5.82 25.16
N LEU A 333 -7.11 -5.90 25.52
CA LEU A 333 -8.18 -5.22 24.79
C LEU A 333 -8.04 -3.72 25.07
N GLU A 334 -8.34 -2.85 24.09
CA GLU A 334 -8.12 -1.39 24.12
C GLU A 334 -8.67 -0.62 25.36
N SER A 335 -9.36 -1.28 26.28
CA SER A 335 -10.04 -0.68 27.43
C SER A 335 -9.70 -1.20 28.84
N GLU A 336 -8.98 -2.32 29.04
CA GLU A 336 -8.68 -2.82 30.39
C GLU A 336 -7.21 -3.29 30.52
N SER A 337 -6.62 -2.95 31.67
CA SER A 337 -5.20 -2.96 32.06
C SER A 337 -4.20 -3.79 31.23
N THR A 338 -3.12 -3.08 30.88
CA THR A 338 -1.89 -3.46 30.17
C THR A 338 -0.89 -4.15 31.09
N GLU A 339 -0.88 -5.48 31.14
CA GLU A 339 0.32 -6.19 31.57
C GLU A 339 1.20 -6.44 30.35
N SER A 340 2.39 -5.86 30.36
CA SER A 340 3.44 -6.22 29.41
C SER A 340 4.03 -7.55 29.86
N VAL A 341 3.88 -8.58 29.04
CA VAL A 341 4.36 -9.93 29.34
C VAL A 341 5.58 -10.18 28.45
N PRO A 342 6.78 -10.40 29.03
CA PRO A 342 7.92 -10.86 28.26
C PRO A 342 7.63 -12.22 27.64
N GLN A 343 7.79 -12.32 26.32
CA GLN A 343 7.66 -13.55 25.55
C GLN A 343 9.02 -13.96 24.99
N PRO A 344 9.51 -15.19 25.27
CA PRO A 344 10.70 -15.73 24.61
C PRO A 344 10.36 -16.04 23.17
N LEU A 345 11.11 -15.46 22.23
CA LEU A 345 10.98 -15.74 20.81
C LEU A 345 12.32 -16.17 20.23
N ASN A 346 12.27 -17.13 19.32
CA ASN A 346 13.42 -17.53 18.51
C ASN A 346 13.46 -16.70 17.22
N PHE A 347 12.28 -16.37 16.68
CA PHE A 347 12.10 -15.57 15.48
C PHE A 347 10.98 -14.52 15.66
N LEU A 348 11.12 -13.37 15.01
CA LEU A 348 10.10 -12.31 15.02
C LEU A 348 9.95 -11.69 13.63
N VAL A 349 8.71 -11.58 13.15
CA VAL A 349 8.37 -10.85 11.93
C VAL A 349 7.37 -9.74 12.23
N SER A 350 7.79 -8.48 12.01
CA SER A 350 6.94 -7.29 12.14
C SER A 350 6.23 -6.98 10.83
N ALA A 351 4.99 -7.46 10.69
CA ALA A 351 4.14 -7.27 9.50
C ALA A 351 3.03 -6.22 9.76
N LEU A 352 3.42 -5.06 10.28
CA LEU A 352 2.52 -3.96 10.67
C LEU A 352 1.98 -3.12 9.49
N GLY A 353 2.26 -3.54 8.26
CA GLY A 353 2.01 -2.76 7.05
C GLY A 353 3.16 -1.82 6.72
N PHE A 354 2.87 -0.76 5.96
CA PHE A 354 3.88 0.12 5.38
C PHE A 354 3.65 1.60 5.74
N ASP A 355 4.70 2.40 5.64
CA ASP A 355 4.71 3.84 5.89
C ASP A 355 4.09 4.58 4.69
N ASP A 356 2.79 4.83 4.75
CA ASP A 356 2.07 5.59 3.71
C ASP A 356 2.55 7.06 3.60
N MET A 357 3.30 7.57 4.60
CA MET A 357 3.84 8.93 4.63
C MET A 357 5.32 9.00 4.21
N TRP A 358 5.91 7.90 3.73
CA TRP A 358 7.32 7.80 3.36
C TRP A 358 7.78 8.93 2.40
N PHE A 359 6.90 9.32 1.48
CA PHE A 359 7.19 10.28 0.42
C PHE A 359 7.55 11.66 0.96
N LEU A 360 7.06 12.06 2.14
CA LEU A 360 7.38 13.36 2.74
C LEU A 360 8.88 13.53 2.99
N LYS A 361 9.60 12.43 3.20
CA LYS A 361 11.06 12.44 3.39
C LYS A 361 11.82 12.82 2.12
N LEU A 362 11.22 12.65 0.94
CA LEU A 362 11.80 13.09 -0.33
C LEU A 362 11.74 14.61 -0.51
N PHE A 363 10.81 15.29 0.18
CA PHE A 363 10.62 16.72 0.02
C PHE A 363 11.73 17.47 0.74
N THR A 364 12.25 18.53 0.13
CA THR A 364 13.06 19.53 0.84
C THR A 364 12.27 20.03 2.03
N HIS A 365 12.97 20.43 3.10
CA HIS A 365 12.32 20.90 4.32
C HIS A 365 11.30 22.02 4.04
N ARG A 366 11.65 23.00 3.19
CA ARG A 366 10.73 24.06 2.74
C ARG A 366 9.49 23.52 2.02
N ALA A 367 9.64 22.64 1.04
CA ALA A 367 8.51 22.10 0.28
C ALA A 367 7.60 21.23 1.17
N ARG A 368 8.21 20.47 2.09
CA ARG A 368 7.52 19.65 3.08
C ARG A 368 6.69 20.50 4.04
N VAL A 369 7.28 21.54 4.63
CA VAL A 369 6.60 22.47 5.54
C VAL A 369 5.43 23.14 4.83
N LYS A 370 5.61 23.62 3.58
CA LYS A 370 4.52 24.21 2.79
C LYS A 370 3.36 23.23 2.59
N LEU A 371 3.66 21.98 2.23
CA LEU A 371 2.64 20.96 2.02
C LEU A 371 1.91 20.58 3.33
N ILE A 372 2.65 20.41 4.43
CA ILE A 372 2.07 20.10 5.74
C ILE A 372 1.20 21.27 6.21
N SER A 373 1.68 22.51 6.13
CA SER A 373 0.91 23.70 6.52
C SER A 373 -0.42 23.74 5.80
N HIS A 374 -0.43 23.56 4.48
CA HIS A 374 -1.65 23.59 3.68
C HIS A 374 -2.70 22.56 4.15
N VAL A 375 -2.24 21.36 4.50
CA VAL A 375 -3.11 20.26 4.96
C VAL A 375 -3.56 20.44 6.42
N LEU A 376 -2.82 21.22 7.22
CA LEU A 376 -3.28 21.62 8.55
C LEU A 376 -4.32 22.75 8.47
N ASP A 377 -4.12 23.69 7.55
CA ASP A 377 -4.97 24.87 7.33
C ASP A 377 -6.29 24.54 6.62
N SER A 378 -6.38 23.39 5.92
CA SER A 378 -7.62 22.95 5.29
C SER A 378 -8.71 22.76 6.35
N GLU A 379 -9.88 23.38 6.12
CA GLU A 379 -11.05 23.28 6.99
C GLU A 379 -11.57 21.84 7.05
N ASP A 380 -10.99 20.99 7.91
CA ASP A 380 -11.45 19.62 8.04
C ASP A 380 -11.91 19.18 9.43
N ARG A 381 -13.02 18.44 9.37
CA ARG A 381 -14.03 18.14 10.40
C ARG A 381 -13.59 17.06 11.39
N ILE A 382 -12.30 16.99 11.72
CA ILE A 382 -11.90 16.18 12.87
C ILE A 382 -12.16 17.04 14.10
N THR A 383 -13.27 16.79 14.80
CA THR A 383 -13.50 17.46 16.08
C THR A 383 -12.31 17.21 16.99
N SER A 384 -11.73 18.30 17.48
CA SER A 384 -10.67 18.38 18.48
C SER A 384 -10.80 17.33 19.58
N ASP A 385 -12.03 16.99 19.96
CA ASP A 385 -12.36 16.10 21.07
C ASP A 385 -11.91 14.65 20.89
N SER A 386 -11.98 14.10 19.67
CA SER A 386 -11.57 12.72 19.39
C SER A 386 -10.04 12.54 19.43
N LEU A 387 -9.32 13.62 19.07
CA LEU A 387 -7.87 13.72 19.15
C LEU A 387 -7.38 13.95 20.56
N GLN A 388 -8.03 14.86 21.28
CA GLN A 388 -7.64 15.21 22.64
C GLN A 388 -7.63 13.97 23.55
N LYS A 389 -8.59 13.04 23.38
CA LYS A 389 -8.63 11.75 24.07
C LYS A 389 -7.48 10.80 23.74
N SER A 390 -6.95 10.84 22.50
CA SER A 390 -5.82 10.01 22.10
C SER A 390 -4.50 10.62 22.56
N LEU A 391 -4.33 11.94 22.40
CA LEU A 391 -3.10 12.68 22.73
C LEU A 391 -2.82 12.76 24.24
N SER A 392 -3.86 12.89 25.06
CA SER A 392 -3.74 12.87 26.52
C SER A 392 -3.19 11.56 27.08
N LYS A 393 -3.28 10.44 26.34
CA LYS A 393 -2.67 9.16 26.75
C LYS A 393 -1.16 9.11 26.54
N GLU A 394 -0.59 9.99 25.71
CA GLU A 394 0.83 9.94 25.30
C GLU A 394 1.63 11.19 25.71
N GLY A 395 1.05 12.08 26.51
CA GLY A 395 1.74 13.21 27.12
C GLY A 395 2.10 14.36 26.18
N LYS A 396 1.51 14.41 24.96
CA LYS A 396 1.70 15.50 23.99
C LYS A 396 0.51 16.47 23.99
N THR A 397 0.76 17.75 23.73
CA THR A 397 -0.31 18.74 23.59
C THR A 397 -0.79 18.82 22.13
N ILE A 398 -2.00 19.33 21.92
CA ILE A 398 -2.53 19.60 20.56
C ILE A 398 -1.64 20.63 19.84
N GLU A 399 -1.04 21.57 20.57
CA GLU A 399 -0.21 22.66 20.05
C GLU A 399 1.05 22.14 19.32
N ASP A 400 1.68 21.06 19.79
CA ASP A 400 2.82 20.42 19.11
C ASP A 400 2.45 19.79 17.76
N LEU A 401 1.17 19.40 17.60
CA LEU A 401 0.63 18.77 16.39
C LEU A 401 -0.01 19.75 15.42
N GLU A 402 -0.01 21.04 15.75
CA GLU A 402 -0.46 22.13 14.88
C GLU A 402 0.72 22.94 14.30
N ASN A 403 1.95 22.66 14.72
CA ASN A 403 3.14 23.33 14.18
C ASN A 403 3.74 22.55 12.98
N PRO A 404 3.67 23.09 11.74
CA PRO A 404 4.19 22.42 10.55
C PRO A 404 5.69 22.09 10.62
N GLU A 405 6.49 22.94 11.26
CA GLU A 405 7.95 22.76 11.40
C GLU A 405 8.26 21.54 12.28
N VAL A 406 7.59 21.46 13.43
CA VAL A 406 7.74 20.34 14.37
C VAL A 406 7.35 19.03 13.69
N LEU A 407 6.24 19.01 12.96
CA LEU A 407 5.78 17.83 12.23
C LEU A 407 6.74 17.43 11.11
N ALA A 408 7.27 18.41 10.36
CA ALA A 408 8.18 18.19 9.23
C ALA A 408 9.49 17.50 9.66
N ASP A 409 9.95 17.76 10.88
CA ASP A 409 11.19 17.20 11.44
C ASP A 409 10.96 15.87 12.20
N ASN A 410 9.73 15.60 12.66
CA ASN A 410 9.41 14.44 13.50
C ASN A 410 8.59 13.34 12.79
N LEU A 411 8.70 13.22 11.46
CA LEU A 411 7.94 12.25 10.64
C LEU A 411 8.06 10.78 11.08
N ASN A 412 9.13 10.41 11.77
CA ASN A 412 9.35 9.04 12.25
C ASN A 412 8.60 8.73 13.56
N GLU A 413 8.09 9.75 14.25
CA GLU A 413 7.30 9.53 15.47
C GLU A 413 5.94 8.92 15.08
N PRO A 414 5.53 7.78 15.69
CA PRO A 414 4.30 7.09 15.31
C PRO A 414 3.04 7.97 15.38
N LEU A 415 2.99 8.87 16.36
CA LEU A 415 1.88 9.79 16.53
C LEU A 415 1.81 10.87 15.47
N VAL A 416 2.94 11.51 15.19
CA VAL A 416 3.07 12.51 14.12
C VAL A 416 2.70 11.89 12.79
N SER A 417 3.25 10.71 12.48
CA SER A 417 2.95 9.98 11.25
C SER A 417 1.46 9.61 11.14
N SER A 418 0.86 9.04 12.19
CA SER A 418 -0.56 8.67 12.19
C SER A 418 -1.47 9.89 12.11
N TRP A 419 -1.09 11.01 12.71
CA TRP A 419 -1.83 12.26 12.69
C TRP A 419 -1.83 12.88 11.30
N LEU A 420 -0.64 13.07 10.73
CA LEU A 420 -0.45 13.58 9.38
C LEU A 420 -1.17 12.70 8.37
N GLN A 421 -1.01 11.37 8.44
CA GLN A 421 -1.71 10.46 7.54
C GLN A 421 -3.22 10.73 7.52
N LYS A 422 -3.83 10.91 8.70
CA LYS A 422 -5.26 11.20 8.80
C LYS A 422 -5.61 12.53 8.14
N LYS A 423 -4.84 13.59 8.44
CA LYS A 423 -5.04 14.92 7.84
C LYS A 423 -4.94 14.88 6.31
N PHE A 424 -3.94 14.17 5.77
CA PHE A 424 -3.84 13.95 4.33
C PHE A 424 -5.00 13.12 3.77
N GLU A 425 -5.43 12.04 4.45
CA GLU A 425 -6.56 11.21 4.01
C GLU A 425 -7.85 12.03 3.88
N PHE A 426 -8.06 13.04 4.75
CA PHE A 426 -9.19 13.97 4.73
C PHE A 426 -9.08 15.05 3.63
N SER A 427 -7.87 15.49 3.29
CA SER A 427 -7.65 16.55 2.30
C SER A 427 -7.63 16.09 0.84
N ILE A 428 -7.95 14.81 0.53
CA ILE A 428 -7.90 14.30 -0.85
C ILE A 428 -9.16 14.67 -1.65
N ALA A 429 -8.96 15.45 -2.70
CA ALA A 429 -9.97 15.87 -3.68
C ALA A 429 -10.39 14.75 -4.64
N TYR A 430 -11.40 15.04 -5.48
CA TYR A 430 -11.98 14.08 -6.43
C TYR A 430 -10.95 13.51 -7.42
N ASP A 431 -10.03 14.35 -7.90
CA ASP A 431 -8.94 14.00 -8.81
C ASP A 431 -7.75 13.30 -8.12
N LEU A 432 -7.95 12.91 -6.85
CA LEU A 432 -6.98 12.23 -6.00
C LEU A 432 -5.78 13.11 -5.60
N SER A 433 -5.86 14.43 -5.82
CA SER A 433 -4.86 15.39 -5.35
C SER A 433 -5.15 15.92 -3.95
N VAL A 434 -4.13 16.49 -3.30
CA VAL A 434 -4.33 17.31 -2.10
C VAL A 434 -5.12 18.57 -2.51
N ASP A 435 -6.32 18.72 -1.96
CA ASP A 435 -7.28 19.73 -2.36
C ASP A 435 -6.72 21.14 -2.23
N GLY A 436 -6.93 21.98 -3.24
CA GLY A 436 -6.44 23.36 -3.29
C GLY A 436 -4.91 23.55 -3.34
N PHE A 437 -4.08 22.50 -3.20
CA PHE A 437 -2.62 22.65 -3.21
C PHE A 437 -2.08 22.82 -4.63
N LYS A 438 -1.18 23.80 -4.81
CA LYS A 438 -0.50 24.07 -6.09
C LYS A 438 1.02 24.08 -5.89
N PRO A 439 1.78 23.38 -6.77
CA PRO A 439 1.36 22.56 -7.91
C PRO A 439 0.68 21.25 -7.46
N LYS A 440 -0.13 20.60 -8.31
CA LYS A 440 -0.95 19.44 -7.89
C LYS A 440 -0.08 18.25 -7.48
N ILE A 441 -0.43 17.61 -6.35
CA ILE A 441 0.18 16.35 -5.90
C ILE A 441 -0.91 15.31 -5.65
N HIS A 442 -0.86 14.22 -6.40
CA HIS A 442 -1.80 13.10 -6.35
C HIS A 442 -1.29 12.02 -5.41
N LEU A 443 -2.13 11.66 -4.43
CA LEU A 443 -1.84 10.70 -3.37
C LEU A 443 -2.91 9.59 -3.35
N PRO A 444 -3.05 8.78 -4.42
CA PRO A 444 -4.08 7.74 -4.50
C PRO A 444 -4.03 6.73 -3.34
N ARG A 445 -2.85 6.52 -2.72
CA ARG A 445 -2.67 5.70 -1.50
C ARG A 445 -3.43 6.22 -0.29
N LEU A 446 -3.68 7.53 -0.20
CA LEU A 446 -4.37 8.18 0.91
C LEU A 446 -5.84 8.50 0.57
N ALA A 447 -6.27 8.24 -0.66
CA ALA A 447 -7.61 8.56 -1.13
C ALA A 447 -8.73 7.63 -0.61
N GLY A 448 -8.38 6.59 0.16
CA GLY A 448 -9.33 5.57 0.61
C GLY A 448 -10.52 6.12 1.39
N LEU A 449 -10.24 7.01 2.34
CA LEU A 449 -11.25 7.59 3.22
C LEU A 449 -12.19 8.53 2.47
N MET A 450 -11.62 9.43 1.68
CA MET A 450 -12.37 10.51 1.06
C MET A 450 -12.84 10.21 -0.35
N GLN A 451 -12.30 9.25 -1.08
CA GLN A 451 -12.69 9.03 -2.48
C GLN A 451 -13.16 7.61 -2.75
N GLY A 452 -12.71 6.64 -1.97
CA GLY A 452 -13.19 5.26 -2.05
C GLY A 452 -12.07 4.27 -1.78
N PRO A 453 -12.39 3.10 -1.19
CA PRO A 453 -11.39 2.14 -0.71
C PRO A 453 -10.64 1.42 -1.85
N GLY A 454 -11.05 1.60 -3.10
CA GLY A 454 -10.35 1.05 -4.26
C GLY A 454 -9.08 1.80 -4.68
N PHE A 455 -9.03 3.12 -4.48
CA PHE A 455 -7.91 3.94 -4.95
C PHE A 455 -6.56 3.60 -4.29
N PRO A 456 -6.52 3.27 -2.99
CA PRO A 456 -5.27 2.86 -2.37
C PRO A 456 -4.70 1.53 -2.90
N ASN A 457 -5.52 0.62 -3.39
CA ASN A 457 -5.11 -0.73 -3.81
C ASN A 457 -5.16 -0.88 -5.34
N LEU A 458 -5.38 -2.10 -5.85
CA LEU A 458 -5.39 -2.42 -7.28
C LEU A 458 -6.81 -2.53 -7.85
N ASN A 459 -7.86 -2.28 -7.05
CA ASN A 459 -9.22 -2.65 -7.41
C ASN A 459 -9.90 -1.70 -8.41
N CYS A 460 -9.34 -0.53 -8.75
CA CYS A 460 -9.95 0.43 -9.70
C CYS A 460 -8.94 1.31 -10.48
N LEU A 461 -7.86 0.71 -10.98
CA LEU A 461 -6.76 1.42 -11.64
C LEU A 461 -7.18 2.27 -12.86
N GLY A 462 -8.18 1.82 -13.63
CA GLY A 462 -8.74 2.57 -14.75
C GLY A 462 -9.44 3.85 -14.29
N LEU A 463 -10.30 3.77 -13.27
CA LEU A 463 -10.98 4.93 -12.69
C LEU A 463 -10.01 5.90 -12.01
N LEU A 464 -8.98 5.37 -11.34
CA LEU A 464 -7.87 6.17 -10.81
C LEU A 464 -7.23 7.01 -11.91
N SER A 465 -6.97 6.38 -13.05
CA SER A 465 -6.31 7.04 -14.17
C SER A 465 -7.20 8.08 -14.83
N ASP A 466 -8.51 7.80 -14.96
CA ASP A 466 -9.49 8.75 -15.49
C ASP A 466 -9.50 10.03 -14.65
N ARG A 467 -9.64 9.91 -13.34
CA ARG A 467 -9.71 11.05 -12.41
C ARG A 467 -8.46 11.91 -12.40
N ILE A 468 -7.28 11.29 -12.45
CA ILE A 468 -6.02 12.04 -12.49
C ILE A 468 -5.89 12.75 -13.85
N TRP A 469 -6.14 12.09 -14.97
CA TRP A 469 -6.02 12.73 -16.29
C TRP A 469 -7.04 13.85 -16.53
N CYS A 470 -8.25 13.75 -15.95
CA CYS A 470 -9.23 14.85 -15.97
C CYS A 470 -8.69 16.17 -15.39
N ALA A 471 -7.74 16.12 -14.46
CA ALA A 471 -7.13 17.31 -13.88
C ALA A 471 -6.16 18.05 -14.83
N TYR A 472 -5.65 17.36 -15.84
CA TYR A 472 -4.67 17.89 -16.81
C TYR A 472 -5.28 18.10 -18.19
N GLU A 473 -6.34 17.36 -18.52
CA GLU A 473 -7.03 17.43 -19.80
C GLU A 473 -8.51 17.87 -19.63
N PRO A 474 -8.77 19.08 -19.08
CA PRO A 474 -10.12 19.55 -18.78
C PRO A 474 -11.03 19.64 -20.02
N GLN A 475 -10.45 19.81 -21.21
CA GLN A 475 -11.12 19.81 -22.50
C GLN A 475 -11.71 18.45 -22.88
N LEU A 476 -11.25 17.37 -22.22
CA LEU A 476 -11.73 16.00 -22.44
C LEU A 476 -12.78 15.56 -21.42
N VAL A 477 -13.12 16.40 -20.44
CA VAL A 477 -14.04 16.04 -19.36
C VAL A 477 -15.50 16.16 -19.81
N GLU A 478 -16.30 15.14 -19.51
CA GLU A 478 -17.75 15.18 -19.75
C GLU A 478 -18.43 16.30 -18.97
N LYS A 479 -19.41 16.99 -19.58
CA LYS A 479 -20.07 18.16 -18.97
C LYS A 479 -20.78 17.83 -17.65
N SER A 480 -21.24 16.59 -17.49
CA SER A 480 -21.84 16.13 -16.23
C SER A 480 -20.83 16.02 -15.09
N SER A 481 -19.56 15.83 -15.42
CA SER A 481 -18.47 15.52 -14.48
C SER A 481 -17.60 16.73 -14.17
N SER A 482 -17.72 17.82 -14.96
CA SER A 482 -16.98 19.07 -14.73
C SER A 482 -17.24 19.70 -13.36
N LYS A 483 -18.41 19.48 -12.74
CA LYS A 483 -18.75 19.97 -11.40
C LYS A 483 -18.01 19.25 -10.27
N LEU A 484 -17.43 18.08 -10.54
CA LEU A 484 -16.67 17.31 -9.56
C LEU A 484 -15.18 17.74 -9.53
N LEU A 485 -14.73 18.50 -10.53
CA LEU A 485 -13.35 19.00 -10.66
C LEU A 485 -13.19 20.46 -10.24
N SER A 486 -14.31 21.19 -10.05
CA SER A 486 -14.38 22.55 -9.53
C SER A 486 -14.53 22.56 -8.03
#